data_AF-A0A1F9CBI2-F1
#
_entry.id   AF-A0A1F9CBI2-F1
#
_cell.length_a   1.000
_cell.length_b   1.000
_cell.length_c   1.000
_cell.angle_alpha   90.00
_cell.angle_beta   90.00
_cell.angle_gamma   90.00
#
_symmetry.space_group_name_H-M   'P 1'
#
loop_
_entity.id
_entity.type
_entity.pdbx_description
1 polymer ?
#
loop_
_entity_poly.entity_id
_entity_poly.type
_entity_poly.pdbx_seq_one_letter_code
_entity_poly.pdbx_strand_id
1 'polypeptide(L)'
;MRETIPYVTLPAISPSLESVRHQFGTWRKRRRCRGEIPEALWQAAVGLCREHSICEVSRSLRLNYNGLKNRVTRDGGRSPAVGQGPDLNFVKLDLGAPITPSECLVEMEARNGSKMRMSFRGVLREVDPLELSRAFWRQG
;
A
#
# COMPACT_ATOMS: atom_id res chain seq x y z
N MET A 1 40.44 10.39 32.75
CA MET A 1 40.52 9.44 31.61
C MET A 1 39.15 8.77 31.50
N ARG A 2 38.39 8.79 30.41
CA ARG A 2 38.46 9.42 29.08
C ARG A 2 37.00 9.73 28.74
N GLU A 3 36.67 10.96 28.37
CA GLU A 3 35.34 11.33 27.92
C GLU A 3 35.15 10.81 26.49
N THR A 4 34.21 9.88 26.29
CA THR A 4 33.87 9.37 24.97
C THR A 4 32.84 10.34 24.36
N ILE A 5 33.30 11.22 23.49
CA ILE A 5 32.44 12.08 22.67
C ILE A 5 31.74 11.18 21.64
N PRO A 6 30.41 11.02 21.65
CA PRO A 6 29.73 10.39 20.54
C PRO A 6 29.76 11.37 19.37
N TYR A 7 30.45 11.00 18.29
CA TYR A 7 30.38 11.70 17.03
C TYR A 7 28.92 11.75 16.60
N VAL A 8 28.31 12.92 16.73
CA VAL A 8 27.01 13.21 16.13
C VAL A 8 27.20 13.05 14.63
N THR A 9 26.67 11.95 14.09
CA THR A 9 26.50 11.77 12.65
C THR A 9 25.61 12.91 12.17
N LEU A 10 26.24 13.94 11.61
CA LEU A 10 25.54 15.05 10.96
C LEU A 10 24.63 14.43 9.89
N PRO A 11 23.30 14.57 9.98
CA PRO A 11 22.46 14.21 8.85
C PRO A 11 22.93 15.06 7.68
N ALA A 12 23.19 14.43 6.53
CA ALA A 12 23.34 15.14 5.28
C ALA A 12 22.17 16.13 5.21
N ILE A 13 22.47 17.43 5.26
CA ILE A 13 21.47 18.47 5.42
C ILE A 13 20.63 18.46 4.14
N SER A 14 19.54 17.69 4.15
CA SER A 14 18.52 17.72 3.12
C SER A 14 18.08 19.19 3.03
N PRO A 15 18.22 19.85 1.87
CA PRO A 15 17.77 21.22 1.76
C PRO A 15 16.28 21.25 2.07
N SER A 16 15.89 21.97 3.13
CA SER A 16 14.49 22.07 3.51
C SER A 16 13.67 22.70 2.38
N LEU A 17 12.39 22.33 2.29
CA LEU A 17 11.46 22.84 1.28
C LEU A 17 11.48 24.38 1.19
N GLU A 18 11.64 25.04 2.34
CA GLU A 18 11.68 26.49 2.46
C GLU A 18 12.96 27.11 1.88
N SER A 19 14.12 26.46 2.09
CA SER A 19 15.40 26.88 1.53
C SER A 19 15.37 26.85 -0.01
N VAL A 20 14.90 25.74 -0.59
CA VAL A 20 14.77 25.61 -2.04
C VAL A 20 13.76 26.62 -2.59
N ARG A 21 12.64 26.84 -1.88
CA ARG A 21 11.66 27.88 -2.24
C ARG A 21 12.29 29.27 -2.27
N HIS A 22 13.16 29.61 -1.33
CA HIS A 22 13.90 30.87 -1.31
C HIS A 22 14.87 31.00 -2.50
N GLN A 23 15.58 29.93 -2.86
CA GLN A 23 16.46 29.90 -4.04
C GLN A 23 15.68 30.17 -5.33
N PHE A 24 14.53 29.50 -5.51
CA PHE A 24 13.62 29.76 -6.63
C PHE A 24 13.09 31.19 -6.63
N GLY A 25 12.77 31.74 -5.46
CA GLY A 25 12.37 33.15 -5.32
C GLY A 25 13.46 34.12 -5.77
N THR A 26 14.69 33.90 -5.33
CA THR A 26 15.85 34.74 -5.69
C THR A 26 16.15 34.68 -7.19
N TRP A 27 16.12 33.48 -7.77
CA TRP A 27 16.32 33.31 -9.21
C TRP A 27 15.22 34.01 -10.02
N ARG A 28 13.95 33.88 -9.64
CA ARG A 28 12.84 34.57 -10.32
C ARG A 28 12.94 36.09 -10.26
N LYS A 29 13.47 36.65 -9.16
CA LYS A 29 13.70 38.09 -9.03
C LYS A 29 14.85 38.58 -9.91
N ARG A 30 15.89 37.77 -10.07
CA ARG A 30 17.10 38.12 -10.85
C ARG A 30 16.96 37.87 -12.35
N ARG A 31 16.00 37.04 -12.79
CA ARG A 31 15.84 36.73 -14.22
C ARG A 31 15.17 37.88 -14.98
N ARG A 32 15.78 38.28 -16.11
CA ARG A 32 15.28 39.37 -16.97
C ARG A 32 14.15 38.94 -17.92
N CYS A 33 14.10 37.66 -18.31
CA CYS A 33 13.08 37.11 -19.22
C CYS A 33 12.54 35.77 -18.70
N ARG A 34 11.54 35.20 -19.39
CA ARG A 34 11.03 33.83 -19.16
C ARG A 34 12.07 32.78 -19.61
N GLY A 35 13.25 32.81 -18.99
CA GLY A 35 14.34 31.88 -19.24
C GLY A 35 14.10 30.54 -18.56
N GLU A 36 14.75 29.51 -19.12
CA GLU A 36 14.75 28.16 -18.58
C GLU A 36 15.26 28.13 -17.14
N ILE A 37 14.70 27.22 -16.34
CA ILE A 37 15.15 27.02 -14.95
C ILE A 37 16.54 26.36 -14.98
N PRO A 38 17.55 26.94 -14.32
CA PRO A 38 18.88 26.36 -14.19
C PRO A 38 18.85 24.94 -13.65
N GLU A 39 19.75 24.08 -14.15
CA GLU A 39 19.80 22.67 -13.74
C GLU A 39 20.02 22.49 -12.24
N ALA A 40 20.83 23.35 -11.60
CA ALA A 40 21.05 23.30 -10.15
C ALA A 40 19.74 23.45 -9.33
N LEU A 41 18.80 24.28 -9.80
CA LEU A 41 17.50 24.44 -9.15
C LEU A 41 16.58 23.23 -9.40
N TRP A 42 16.71 22.61 -10.58
CA TRP A 42 16.02 21.35 -10.84
C TRP A 42 16.51 20.23 -9.93
N GLN A 43 17.82 20.09 -9.76
CA GLN A 43 18.42 19.10 -8.87
C GLN A 43 17.97 19.28 -7.43
N ALA A 44 17.93 20.52 -6.93
CA ALA A 44 17.38 20.82 -5.62
C ALA A 44 15.90 20.42 -5.47
N ALA A 45 15.08 20.67 -6.50
CA ALA A 45 13.67 20.27 -6.51
C ALA A 45 13.48 18.74 -6.61
N VAL A 46 14.32 18.04 -7.37
CA VAL A 46 14.31 16.57 -7.48
C VAL A 46 14.72 15.93 -6.14
N GLY A 47 15.71 16.51 -5.45
CA GLY A 47 16.12 16.06 -4.12
C GLY A 47 14.97 16.09 -3.10
N LEU A 48 14.15 17.14 -3.12
CA LEU A 48 12.96 17.25 -2.26
C LEU A 48 11.90 16.19 -2.54
N CYS A 49 11.83 15.67 -3.76
CA CYS A 49 10.88 14.60 -4.11
C CYS A 49 11.22 13.24 -3.47
N ARG A 50 12.35 13.13 -2.75
CA ARG A 50 12.67 11.95 -1.93
C ARG A 50 11.89 11.91 -0.62
N GLU A 51 11.61 13.07 -0.04
CA GLU A 51 10.95 13.22 1.26
C GLU A 51 9.49 13.72 1.11
N HIS A 52 9.20 14.49 0.05
CA HIS A 52 7.89 15.07 -0.23
C HIS A 52 7.29 14.53 -1.53
N SER A 53 5.95 14.57 -1.63
CA SER A 53 5.26 14.21 -2.87
C SER A 53 5.56 15.20 -4.01
N ILE A 54 5.68 14.72 -5.25
CA ILE A 54 5.89 15.56 -6.44
C ILE A 54 4.82 16.66 -6.54
N CYS A 55 3.56 16.35 -6.21
CA CYS A 55 2.47 17.34 -6.16
C CYS A 55 2.75 18.48 -5.18
N GLU A 56 3.22 18.15 -3.97
CA GLU A 56 3.53 19.12 -2.92
C GLU A 56 4.72 20.01 -3.30
N VAL A 57 5.79 19.41 -3.82
CA VAL A 57 6.97 20.15 -4.31
C VAL A 57 6.59 21.05 -5.49
N SER A 58 5.77 20.55 -6.43
CA SER A 58 5.35 21.36 -7.58
C SER A 58 4.52 22.58 -7.18
N ARG A 59 3.60 22.44 -6.22
CA ARG A 59 2.78 23.56 -5.70
C ARG A 59 3.62 24.56 -4.91
N SER A 60 4.42 24.08 -3.96
CA SER A 60 5.23 24.92 -3.08
C SER A 60 6.28 25.72 -3.85
N LEU A 61 6.94 25.08 -4.81
CA LEU A 61 7.95 25.71 -5.65
C LEU A 61 7.37 26.42 -6.88
N ARG A 62 6.05 26.35 -7.15
CA ARG A 62 5.38 26.89 -8.35
C ARG A 62 6.05 26.42 -9.65
N LEU A 63 6.20 25.10 -9.78
CA LEU A 63 6.78 24.43 -10.94
C LEU A 63 5.69 23.72 -11.75
N ASN A 64 5.96 23.50 -13.04
CA ASN A 64 5.13 22.60 -13.85
C ASN A 64 5.30 21.18 -13.32
N TYR A 65 4.21 20.59 -12.85
CA TYR A 65 4.17 19.23 -12.33
C TYR A 65 4.77 18.21 -13.30
N ASN A 66 4.39 18.25 -14.59
CA ASN A 66 4.89 17.31 -15.59
C ASN A 66 6.38 17.51 -15.87
N GLY A 67 6.86 18.75 -15.84
CA GLY A 67 8.29 19.07 -15.98
C GLY A 67 9.13 18.52 -14.83
N LEU A 68 8.63 18.62 -13.60
CA LEU A 68 9.27 18.05 -12.42
C LEU A 68 9.22 16.51 -12.46
N LYS A 69 8.04 15.93 -12.75
CA LYS A 69 7.85 14.48 -12.85
C LYS A 69 8.83 13.85 -13.84
N ASN A 70 8.95 14.39 -15.05
CA ASN A 70 9.85 13.86 -16.07
C ASN A 70 11.32 13.89 -15.63
N ARG A 71 11.72 14.93 -14.88
CA ARG A 71 13.09 15.05 -14.37
C ARG A 71 13.36 14.10 -13.21
N VAL A 72 12.40 13.93 -12.30
CA VAL A 72 12.49 12.91 -11.23
C VAL A 72 12.65 11.52 -11.83
N THR A 73 11.88 11.19 -12.88
CA THR A 73 12.00 9.91 -13.61
C THR A 73 13.34 9.74 -14.34
N ARG A 74 13.95 10.85 -14.80
CA ARG A 74 15.21 10.82 -15.56
C ARG A 74 16.44 10.73 -14.66
N ASP A 75 16.43 11.46 -13.54
CA ASP A 75 17.58 11.64 -12.65
C ASP A 75 17.64 10.55 -11.56
N GLY A 76 16.48 10.06 -11.14
CA GLY A 76 16.35 8.82 -10.40
C GLY A 76 15.98 7.70 -11.36
N GLY A 77 16.84 6.71 -11.55
CA GLY A 77 16.45 5.40 -12.10
C GLY A 77 15.30 4.72 -11.34
N ARG A 78 14.82 5.33 -10.24
CA ARG A 78 13.45 5.21 -9.74
C ARG A 78 12.56 6.24 -10.41
N SER A 79 11.93 5.81 -11.51
CA SER A 79 10.64 6.37 -11.89
C SER A 79 9.78 6.48 -10.62
N PRO A 80 9.07 7.60 -10.35
CA PRO A 80 7.84 7.49 -9.59
C PRO A 80 7.01 6.53 -10.43
N ALA A 81 6.82 5.34 -9.90
CA ALA A 81 6.19 4.24 -10.59
C ALA A 81 4.87 4.69 -11.23
N VAL A 82 4.92 5.00 -12.53
CA VAL A 82 3.75 5.01 -13.40
C VAL A 82 3.76 3.74 -14.27
N GLY A 83 4.62 2.79 -13.92
CA GLY A 83 4.66 1.43 -14.47
C GLY A 83 5.28 0.38 -13.53
N GLN A 84 5.51 0.70 -12.26
CA GLN A 84 5.88 -0.27 -11.23
C GLN A 84 4.98 -0.05 -10.01
N GLY A 85 3.68 -0.31 -10.19
CA GLY A 85 2.78 -0.39 -9.03
C GLY A 85 3.50 -1.15 -7.91
N PRO A 86 3.48 -0.62 -6.67
CA PRO A 86 4.38 -1.03 -5.59
C PRO A 86 4.42 -2.53 -5.60
N ASP A 87 5.56 -3.13 -5.97
CA ASP A 87 5.71 -4.55 -6.34
C ASP A 87 4.56 -5.33 -5.71
N LEU A 88 3.45 -5.44 -6.47
CA LEU A 88 2.14 -5.81 -5.93
C LEU A 88 2.22 -7.32 -5.78
N ASN A 89 3.11 -7.72 -4.88
CA ASN A 89 3.32 -9.06 -4.43
C ASN A 89 1.94 -9.49 -3.99
N PHE A 90 1.42 -10.49 -4.69
CA PHE A 90 0.16 -11.08 -4.36
C PHE A 90 0.25 -11.54 -2.90
N VAL A 91 -0.41 -10.79 -2.01
CA VAL A 91 -0.54 -11.18 -0.62
C VAL A 91 -1.72 -12.14 -0.58
N LYS A 92 -1.42 -13.44 -0.54
CA LYS A 92 -2.43 -14.46 -0.30
C LYS A 92 -3.06 -14.20 1.07
N LEU A 93 -4.30 -13.74 1.07
CA LEU A 93 -5.09 -13.59 2.29
C LEU A 93 -5.88 -14.87 2.52
N ASP A 94 -5.30 -15.81 3.27
CA ASP A 94 -6.02 -16.99 3.73
C ASP A 94 -6.98 -16.59 4.87
N LEU A 95 -8.24 -16.37 4.54
CA LEU A 95 -9.30 -15.97 5.48
C LEU A 95 -9.76 -17.10 6.42
N GLY A 96 -9.06 -18.25 6.45
CA GLY A 96 -9.31 -19.39 7.35
C GLY A 96 -10.62 -20.17 7.12
N ALA A 97 -11.61 -19.56 6.46
CA ALA A 97 -12.93 -20.09 6.19
C ALA A 97 -13.49 -19.57 4.85
N PRO A 98 -14.38 -20.32 4.18
CA PRO A 98 -15.12 -19.81 3.03
C PRO A 98 -15.89 -18.54 3.43
N ILE A 99 -15.76 -17.50 2.59
CA ILE A 99 -16.43 -16.19 2.76
C ILE A 99 -17.97 -16.36 2.69
N THR A 100 -18.42 -17.44 2.08
CA THR A 100 -19.84 -17.84 2.06
C THR A 100 -20.11 -18.93 3.11
N PRO A 101 -21.08 -18.74 4.01
CA PRO A 101 -21.54 -19.84 4.86
C PRO A 101 -22.12 -20.91 3.94
N SER A 102 -21.50 -22.09 3.90
CA SER A 102 -22.09 -23.24 3.24
C SER A 102 -23.31 -23.67 4.03
N GLU A 103 -24.46 -23.74 3.38
CA GLU A 103 -25.69 -24.30 3.92
C GLU A 103 -25.86 -25.70 3.34
N CYS A 104 -25.96 -26.71 4.20
CA CYS A 104 -26.19 -28.10 3.81
C CYS A 104 -27.45 -28.60 4.52
N LEU A 105 -28.37 -29.17 3.75
CA LEU A 105 -29.61 -29.75 4.26
C LEU A 105 -29.62 -31.24 3.91
N VAL A 106 -29.86 -32.07 4.91
CA VAL A 106 -29.96 -33.53 4.76
C VAL A 106 -31.35 -33.98 5.16
N GLU A 107 -32.05 -34.65 4.26
CA GLU A 107 -33.36 -35.27 4.48
C GLU A 107 -33.26 -36.78 4.29
N MET A 108 -33.77 -37.53 5.26
CA MET A 108 -33.72 -38.99 5.29
C MET A 108 -35.08 -39.56 5.71
N GLU A 109 -35.48 -40.65 5.06
CA GLU A 109 -36.71 -41.38 5.35
C GLU A 109 -36.40 -42.87 5.46
N ALA A 110 -36.84 -43.47 6.57
CA ALA A 110 -36.68 -44.90 6.84
C ALA A 110 -37.86 -45.69 6.27
N ARG A 111 -37.66 -47.00 6.06
CA ARG A 111 -38.68 -47.90 5.46
C ARG A 111 -39.95 -48.02 6.31
N ASN A 112 -39.86 -47.75 7.61
CA ASN A 112 -40.98 -47.71 8.55
C ASN A 112 -41.75 -46.35 8.51
N GLY A 113 -41.36 -45.43 7.63
CA GLY A 113 -41.98 -44.11 7.46
C GLY A 113 -41.44 -43.03 8.40
N SER A 114 -40.49 -43.35 9.29
CA SER A 114 -39.84 -42.36 10.14
C SER A 114 -38.97 -41.42 9.31
N LYS A 115 -38.94 -40.12 9.65
CA LYS A 115 -38.24 -39.08 8.87
C LYS A 115 -37.29 -38.27 9.75
N MET A 116 -36.17 -37.85 9.17
CA MET A 116 -35.18 -36.99 9.81
C MET A 116 -34.76 -35.87 8.85
N ARG A 117 -34.63 -34.65 9.39
CA ARG A 117 -34.11 -33.50 8.65
C ARG A 117 -33.06 -32.76 9.48
N MET A 118 -31.92 -32.46 8.86
CA MET A 118 -30.79 -31.78 9.49
C MET A 118 -30.38 -30.58 8.65
N SER A 119 -30.11 -29.44 9.29
CA SER A 119 -29.55 -28.26 8.63
C SER A 119 -28.21 -27.88 9.26
N PHE A 120 -27.22 -27.69 8.40
CA PHE A 120 -25.87 -27.30 8.78
C PHE A 120 -25.56 -25.96 8.14
N ARG A 121 -25.11 -25.01 8.96
CA ARG A 121 -24.73 -23.67 8.51
C ARG A 121 -23.31 -23.38 8.98
N GLY A 122 -22.44 -23.02 8.05
CA GLY A 122 -21.04 -22.67 8.34
C GLY A 122 -20.07 -23.78 7.94
N VAL A 123 -18.90 -23.79 8.57
CA VAL A 123 -17.81 -24.71 8.21
C VAL A 123 -18.03 -26.05 8.90
N LEU A 124 -18.52 -27.04 8.16
CA LEU A 124 -18.63 -28.44 8.60
C LEU A 124 -17.24 -29.08 8.72
N ARG A 125 -16.47 -28.73 9.74
CA ARG A 125 -15.18 -29.38 10.05
C ARG A 125 -15.28 -30.46 11.12
N GLU A 126 -16.35 -30.45 11.92
CA GLU A 126 -16.42 -31.23 13.16
C GLU A 126 -17.66 -32.12 13.28
N VAL A 127 -18.60 -32.07 12.34
CA VAL A 127 -19.85 -32.84 12.41
C VAL A 127 -19.90 -33.86 11.28
N ASP A 128 -19.94 -35.14 11.63
CA ASP A 128 -20.24 -36.23 10.70
C ASP A 128 -21.76 -36.49 10.65
N PRO A 129 -22.46 -36.04 9.59
CA PRO A 129 -23.90 -36.26 9.46
C PRO A 129 -24.28 -37.75 9.39
N LEU A 130 -23.36 -38.63 8.96
CA LEU A 130 -23.63 -40.06 8.86
C LEU A 130 -23.72 -40.71 10.25
N GLU A 131 -22.81 -40.40 11.16
CA GLU A 131 -22.87 -40.91 12.54
C GLU A 131 -24.11 -40.40 13.29
N LEU A 132 -24.48 -39.13 13.11
CA LEU A 132 -25.71 -38.58 13.70
C LEU A 132 -26.96 -39.29 13.18
N SER A 133 -27.01 -39.58 11.88
CA SER A 133 -28.12 -40.34 11.31
C SER A 133 -28.20 -41.76 11.91
N ARG A 134 -27.05 -42.45 12.01
CA ARG A 134 -26.98 -43.81 12.59
C ARG A 134 -27.45 -43.85 14.04
N ALA A 135 -27.08 -42.86 14.85
CA ALA A 135 -27.50 -42.79 16.25
C ALA A 135 -29.02 -42.65 16.41
N PHE A 136 -29.65 -41.81 15.58
CA PHE A 136 -31.10 -41.61 15.57
C PHE A 136 -31.84 -42.89 15.17
N TRP A 137 -31.40 -43.55 14.11
CA TRP A 137 -32.04 -44.76 13.58
C TRP A 137 -31.82 -46.02 14.42
N ARG A 138 -30.86 -46.02 15.34
CA ARG A 138 -30.67 -47.12 16.31
C ARG A 138 -31.73 -47.15 17.42
N GLN A 139 -32.45 -46.05 17.63
CA GLN A 139 -33.44 -45.93 18.70
C GLN A 139 -34.89 -46.20 18.24
N GLY A 140 -35.10 -46.48 16.95
CA GLY A 140 -36.42 -46.71 16.34
C GLY A 140 -36.62 -48.10 15.77
#